data_AF-A0A250IDL0-F1
#
_entry.id   AF-A0A250IDL0-F1
#
_cell.length_a   1.000
_cell.length_b   1.000
_cell.length_c   1.000
_cell.angle_alpha   90.00
_cell.angle_beta   90.00
_cell.angle_gamma   90.00
#
_symmetry.space_group_name_H-M   'P 1'
#
loop_
_entity.id
_entity.type
_entity.pdbx_description
1 polymer ?
#
loop_
_entity_poly.entity_id
_entity_poly.type
_entity_poly.pdbx_seq_one_letter_code
_entity_poly.pdbx_strand_id
1 'polypeptide(L)'
;MLVLHALKEALRADPLAPLLMGLKRSLKAGAALHAGLEHIAPGPVRQLSGRYVLYACLQLDTVVDALPDYTRASLVHGFVRDCVERTSPRATLWKRVLTCRELTLGERVKTLRVLQNLDGLVRETEARLDSPERRRFFRDTLMGLISAVVEDMNLEARAQDTLVSLAPEYPAMGLSGQEVLWLLQGRPLEDILSYRPVLGLGEQLARLEDDVLEVWKAFQETPDEASVEARVDRRNLILRHAKNLGWTMRASLEEACRVSGVVEQRLEEELEGVEDKALARELRRVVSFFPAYVDMLVGTHRVPAPASASSRQAPAAPARKAG
;
A
#
# COMPACT_ATOMS: atom_id res chain seq x y z
N MET A 1 -17.90 23.64 20.65
CA MET A 1 -16.54 23.68 21.22
C MET A 1 -16.12 22.38 21.90
N LEU A 2 -16.99 21.69 22.67
CA LEU A 2 -16.68 20.40 23.31
C LEU A 2 -16.33 19.25 22.33
N VAL A 3 -17.01 19.15 21.18
CA VAL A 3 -16.73 18.12 20.16
C VAL A 3 -15.35 18.30 19.51
N LEU A 4 -14.95 19.53 19.19
CA LEU A 4 -13.62 19.84 18.66
C LEU A 4 -12.51 19.62 19.70
N HIS A 5 -12.81 19.82 20.98
CA HIS A 5 -11.88 19.55 22.08
C HIS A 5 -11.72 18.04 22.30
N ALA A 6 -12.82 17.28 22.31
CA ALA A 6 -12.79 15.82 22.39
C ALA A 6 -12.09 15.18 21.18
N LEU A 7 -12.31 15.71 19.96
CA LEU A 7 -11.61 15.26 18.75
C LEU A 7 -10.11 15.53 18.84
N LYS A 8 -9.72 16.68 19.41
CA LYS A 8 -8.31 17.08 19.56
C LYS A 8 -7.60 16.31 20.67
N GLU A 9 -8.30 15.95 21.74
CA GLU A 9 -7.80 15.07 22.80
C GLU A 9 -7.72 13.60 22.33
N ALA A 10 -8.70 13.12 21.55
CA ALA A 10 -8.64 11.79 20.92
C ALA A 10 -7.51 11.67 19.89
N LEU A 11 -7.25 12.72 19.10
CA LEU A 11 -6.11 12.82 18.18
C LEU A 11 -4.76 12.99 18.90
N ARG A 12 -4.76 13.41 20.17
CA ARG A 12 -3.56 13.52 21.02
C ARG A 12 -3.24 12.24 21.78
N ALA A 13 -4.24 11.44 22.12
CA ALA A 13 -4.09 10.25 22.96
C ALA A 13 -3.47 9.06 22.22
N ASP A 14 -3.70 8.93 20.92
CA ASP A 14 -2.98 8.05 20.02
C ASP A 14 -3.37 8.48 18.59
N PRO A 15 -2.43 8.86 17.70
CA PRO A 15 -2.77 9.17 16.31
C PRO A 15 -3.48 8.02 15.58
N LEU A 16 -3.46 6.80 16.14
CA LEU A 16 -4.12 5.62 15.61
C LEU A 16 -5.59 5.44 16.04
N ALA A 17 -6.06 6.08 17.11
CA ALA A 17 -7.42 5.89 17.62
C ALA A 17 -8.57 6.24 16.63
N PRO A 18 -8.44 7.23 15.72
CA PRO A 18 -9.47 7.51 14.71
C PRO A 18 -9.57 6.45 13.60
N LEU A 19 -8.61 5.52 13.47
CA LEU A 19 -8.65 4.47 12.43
C LEU A 19 -9.84 3.51 12.62
N LEU A 20 -10.30 3.32 13.85
CA LEU A 20 -11.32 2.31 14.16
C LEU A 20 -12.74 2.65 13.65
N MET A 21 -13.02 3.91 13.27
CA MET A 21 -14.37 4.30 12.80
C MET A 21 -14.46 4.60 11.29
N GLY A 22 -13.35 4.55 10.54
CA GLY A 22 -13.30 4.83 9.11
C GLY A 22 -12.92 3.64 8.22
N LEU A 23 -12.95 2.43 8.79
CA LEU A 23 -12.32 1.20 8.30
C LEU A 23 -12.64 0.77 6.85
N LYS A 24 -13.72 1.27 6.24
CA LYS A 24 -14.19 0.77 4.93
C LYS A 24 -13.40 1.29 3.72
N ARG A 25 -12.53 2.29 3.88
CA ARG A 25 -11.76 2.89 2.77
C ARG A 25 -10.24 2.94 3.04
N SER A 26 -9.78 2.40 4.16
CA SER A 26 -8.45 2.71 4.71
C SER A 26 -7.41 1.58 4.65
N LEU A 27 -7.68 0.53 3.88
CA LEU A 27 -7.07 -0.77 4.14
C LEU A 27 -6.08 -1.22 3.04
N LYS A 28 -6.31 -0.90 1.76
CA LYS A 28 -5.48 -1.38 0.63
C LYS A 28 -4.05 -0.83 0.54
N ALA A 29 -3.72 0.22 1.28
CA ALA A 29 -2.34 0.70 1.46
C ALA A 29 -1.97 0.86 2.95
N GLY A 30 -2.97 0.96 3.84
CA GLY A 30 -2.79 1.10 5.28
C GLY A 30 -2.49 -0.21 5.99
N ALA A 31 -2.92 -1.36 5.47
CA ALA A 31 -2.73 -2.69 6.05
C ALA A 31 -1.25 -3.06 6.28
N ALA A 32 -0.45 -3.09 5.20
CA ALA A 32 0.98 -3.43 5.25
C ALA A 32 1.79 -2.41 6.07
N LEU A 33 1.36 -1.15 6.03
CA LEU A 33 1.98 -0.07 6.76
C LEU A 33 1.62 -0.08 8.25
N HIS A 34 0.38 -0.44 8.61
CA HIS A 34 -0.07 -0.63 10.00
C HIS A 34 0.64 -1.82 10.65
N ALA A 35 0.83 -2.90 9.90
CA ALA A 35 1.66 -4.04 10.30
C ALA A 35 3.10 -3.60 10.65
N GLY A 36 3.73 -2.83 9.77
CA GLY A 36 5.05 -2.27 10.01
C GLY A 36 5.10 -1.32 11.22
N LEU A 37 4.03 -0.57 11.49
CA LEU A 37 3.93 0.36 12.64
C LEU A 37 3.86 -0.36 13.99
N GLU A 38 3.20 -1.52 14.08
CA GLU A 38 3.11 -2.28 15.34
C GLU A 38 4.49 -2.72 15.83
N HIS A 39 5.44 -2.90 14.93
CA HIS A 39 6.81 -3.28 15.24
C HIS A 39 7.72 -2.09 15.59
N ILE A 40 7.26 -0.85 15.38
CA ILE A 40 8.00 0.34 15.80
C ILE A 40 7.60 0.67 17.25
N ALA A 41 8.60 0.74 18.13
CA ALA A 41 8.39 1.11 19.52
C ALA A 41 7.69 2.48 19.62
N PRO A 42 6.83 2.69 20.65
CA PRO A 42 6.21 3.99 20.88
C PRO A 42 7.25 5.10 20.95
N GLY A 43 7.01 6.18 20.20
CA GLY A 43 7.93 7.30 20.15
C GLY A 43 7.77 8.16 18.90
N PRO A 44 8.67 9.14 18.71
CA PRO A 44 8.54 10.11 17.63
C PRO A 44 8.65 9.48 16.23
N VAL A 45 9.35 8.35 16.10
CA VAL A 45 9.43 7.59 14.84
C VAL A 45 8.08 6.93 14.53
N ARG A 46 7.47 6.21 15.48
CA ARG A 46 6.13 5.60 15.30
C ARG A 46 5.07 6.66 14.96
N GLN A 47 5.11 7.83 15.62
CA GLN A 47 4.19 8.93 15.34
C GLN A 47 4.35 9.49 13.92
N LEU A 48 5.59 9.69 13.48
CA LEU A 48 5.88 10.20 12.14
C LEU A 48 5.53 9.17 11.06
N SER A 49 5.89 7.91 11.28
CA SER A 49 5.50 6.79 10.44
C SER A 49 3.96 6.69 10.35
N GLY A 50 3.23 6.80 11.46
CA GLY A 50 1.77 6.78 11.47
C GLY A 50 1.14 7.93 10.67
N ARG A 51 1.73 9.13 10.77
CA ARG A 51 1.35 10.27 9.93
C ARG A 51 1.66 10.03 8.46
N TYR A 52 2.78 9.39 8.13
CA TYR A 52 3.09 9.01 6.75
C TYR A 52 1.97 8.13 6.17
N VAL A 53 1.58 7.06 6.88
CA VAL A 53 0.46 6.20 6.45
C VAL A 53 -0.82 7.01 6.27
N LEU A 54 -1.17 7.84 7.25
CA LEU A 54 -2.42 8.59 7.23
C LEU A 54 -2.48 9.64 6.10
N TYR A 55 -1.37 10.30 5.80
CA TYR A 55 -1.36 11.41 4.83
C TYR A 55 -0.99 10.98 3.41
N ALA A 56 0.02 10.12 3.26
CA ALA A 56 0.44 9.65 1.94
C ALA A 56 -0.57 8.66 1.34
N CYS A 57 -1.15 7.79 2.17
CA CYS A 57 -2.03 6.72 1.68
C CYS A 57 -3.52 7.08 1.77
N LEU A 58 -4.00 7.69 2.87
CA LEU A 58 -5.45 7.83 3.10
C LEU A 58 -6.01 9.17 2.61
N GLN A 59 -5.39 10.28 2.99
CA GLN A 59 -5.94 11.60 2.67
C GLN A 59 -5.76 11.97 1.20
N LEU A 60 -4.65 11.55 0.60
CA LEU A 60 -4.46 11.76 -0.82
C LEU A 60 -5.50 10.97 -1.61
N ASP A 61 -5.65 9.69 -1.32
CA ASP A 61 -6.64 8.81 -1.95
C ASP A 61 -8.05 9.40 -1.86
N THR A 62 -8.46 9.85 -0.67
CA THR A 62 -9.76 10.51 -0.46
C THR A 62 -9.96 11.76 -1.31
N VAL A 63 -8.90 12.55 -1.54
CA VAL A 63 -9.01 13.75 -2.36
C VAL A 63 -9.07 13.39 -3.83
N VAL A 64 -8.24 12.48 -4.31
CA VAL A 64 -8.26 12.09 -5.72
C VAL A 64 -9.60 11.40 -6.05
N ASP A 65 -10.11 10.52 -5.19
CA ASP A 65 -11.44 9.88 -5.32
C ASP A 65 -12.60 10.85 -5.43
N ALA A 66 -12.49 12.02 -4.80
CA ALA A 66 -13.52 13.03 -4.83
C ALA A 66 -13.54 13.84 -6.15
N LEU A 67 -12.57 13.63 -7.05
CA LEU A 67 -12.45 14.35 -8.30
C LEU A 67 -13.16 13.59 -9.43
N PRO A 68 -14.06 14.25 -10.18
CA PRO A 68 -14.93 13.59 -11.14
C PRO A 68 -14.25 13.19 -12.46
N ASP A 69 -13.03 13.67 -12.74
CA ASP A 69 -12.34 13.41 -14.00
C ASP A 69 -10.80 13.42 -13.89
N TYR A 70 -10.17 12.78 -14.88
CA TYR A 70 -8.72 12.64 -15.02
C TYR A 70 -7.96 13.97 -14.99
N THR A 71 -8.49 15.00 -15.67
CA THR A 71 -7.81 16.28 -15.80
C THR A 71 -7.63 16.92 -14.42
N ARG A 72 -8.64 16.82 -13.55
CA ARG A 72 -8.54 17.34 -12.17
C ARG A 72 -7.64 16.50 -11.29
N ALA A 73 -7.68 15.17 -11.42
CA ALA A 73 -6.76 14.28 -10.70
C ALA A 73 -5.29 14.59 -11.05
N SER A 74 -5.00 14.78 -12.34
CA SER A 74 -3.67 15.18 -12.83
C SER A 74 -3.25 16.57 -12.32
N LEU A 75 -4.18 17.53 -12.25
CA LEU A 75 -3.90 18.85 -11.67
C LEU A 75 -3.54 18.77 -10.18
N VAL A 76 -4.30 18.00 -9.40
CA VAL A 76 -4.00 17.80 -7.97
C VAL A 76 -2.69 17.06 -7.78
N HIS A 77 -2.40 16.04 -8.59
CA HIS A 77 -1.09 15.37 -8.60
C HIS A 77 0.06 16.35 -8.86
N GLY A 78 -0.10 17.27 -9.81
CA GLY A 78 0.87 18.33 -10.08
C GLY A 78 1.14 19.23 -8.86
N PHE A 79 0.09 19.62 -8.13
CA PHE A 79 0.25 20.39 -6.89
C PHE A 79 0.95 19.58 -5.78
N VAL A 80 0.64 18.30 -5.68
CA VAL A 80 1.24 17.38 -4.72
C VAL A 80 2.72 17.19 -5.01
N ARG A 81 3.09 16.97 -6.28
CA ARG A 81 4.49 16.91 -6.72
C ARG A 81 5.25 18.18 -6.35
N ASP A 82 4.70 19.35 -6.68
CA ASP A 82 5.34 20.63 -6.36
C ASP A 82 5.53 20.83 -4.84
N CYS A 83 4.63 20.27 -4.03
CA CYS A 83 4.73 20.29 -2.57
C CYS A 83 5.83 19.37 -2.04
N VAL A 84 5.91 18.14 -2.54
CA VAL A 84 6.89 17.13 -2.08
C VAL A 84 8.30 17.49 -2.57
N GLU A 85 8.44 17.83 -3.84
CA GLU A 85 9.72 18.20 -4.46
C GLU A 85 10.17 19.62 -4.11
N ARG A 86 9.28 20.44 -3.53
CA ARG A 86 9.52 21.85 -3.18
C ARG A 86 9.98 22.70 -4.36
N THR A 87 9.46 22.41 -5.56
CA THR A 87 9.75 23.18 -6.78
C THR A 87 9.21 24.61 -6.73
N SER A 88 8.25 24.89 -5.83
CA SER A 88 7.62 26.20 -5.66
C SER A 88 7.58 26.64 -4.20
N PRO A 89 7.71 27.96 -3.90
CA PRO A 89 7.44 28.48 -2.57
C PRO A 89 6.01 28.17 -2.11
N ARG A 90 5.84 27.87 -0.83
CA ARG A 90 4.54 27.52 -0.22
C ARG A 90 3.45 28.53 -0.55
N ALA A 91 3.72 29.83 -0.39
CA ALA A 91 2.74 30.87 -0.69
C ALA A 91 2.28 30.85 -2.15
N THR A 92 3.20 30.57 -3.08
CA THR A 92 2.93 30.48 -4.53
C THR A 92 2.06 29.27 -4.84
N LEU A 93 2.39 28.09 -4.30
CA LEU A 93 1.61 26.89 -4.52
C LEU A 93 0.18 27.02 -3.95
N TRP A 94 0.03 27.62 -2.77
CA TRP A 94 -1.28 27.83 -2.15
C TRP A 94 -2.14 28.79 -2.96
N LYS A 95 -1.53 29.86 -3.46
CA LYS A 95 -2.19 30.81 -4.37
C LYS A 95 -2.66 30.10 -5.64
N ARG A 96 -1.80 29.28 -6.26
CA ARG A 96 -2.14 28.50 -7.47
C ARG A 96 -3.35 27.61 -7.25
N VAL A 97 -3.42 26.88 -6.13
CA VAL A 97 -4.59 26.05 -5.80
C VAL A 97 -5.85 26.89 -5.61
N LEU A 98 -5.77 28.00 -4.86
CA LEU A 98 -6.92 28.89 -4.62
C LEU A 98 -7.48 29.50 -5.92
N THR A 99 -6.61 29.79 -6.88
CA THR A 99 -6.99 30.39 -8.18
C THR A 99 -7.31 29.38 -9.27
N CYS A 100 -7.12 28.07 -9.03
CA CYS A 100 -7.36 27.01 -10.01
C CYS A 100 -8.86 26.87 -10.31
N ARG A 101 -9.26 27.27 -11.52
CA ARG A 101 -10.69 27.36 -11.91
C ARG A 101 -11.31 25.98 -12.16
N GLU A 102 -10.47 25.02 -12.48
CA GLU A 102 -10.79 23.62 -12.76
C GLU A 102 -11.26 22.87 -11.50
N LEU A 103 -10.91 23.39 -10.31
CA LEU A 103 -11.38 22.87 -9.03
C LEU A 103 -12.52 23.76 -8.49
N THR A 104 -13.56 23.14 -7.94
CA THR A 104 -14.59 23.78 -7.12
C THR A 104 -13.98 24.31 -5.82
N LEU A 105 -14.68 25.22 -5.13
CA LEU A 105 -14.22 25.75 -3.83
C LEU A 105 -13.97 24.63 -2.81
N GLY A 106 -14.85 23.62 -2.77
CA GLY A 106 -14.71 22.46 -1.88
C GLY A 106 -13.47 21.63 -2.19
N GLU A 107 -13.22 21.34 -3.47
CA GLU A 107 -12.02 20.62 -3.91
C GLU A 107 -10.74 21.41 -3.58
N ARG A 108 -10.71 22.73 -3.82
CA ARG A 108 -9.57 23.59 -3.46
C ARG A 108 -9.25 23.53 -1.96
N VAL A 109 -10.25 23.61 -1.10
CA VAL A 109 -10.07 23.53 0.37
C VAL A 109 -9.53 22.16 0.77
N LYS A 110 -10.07 21.07 0.20
CA LYS A 110 -9.57 19.71 0.44
C LYS A 110 -8.12 19.55 -0.02
N THR A 111 -7.80 19.97 -1.24
CA THR A 111 -6.44 19.95 -1.79
C THR A 111 -5.47 20.73 -0.90
N LEU A 112 -5.80 21.96 -0.51
CA LEU A 112 -4.95 22.75 0.39
C LEU A 112 -4.68 22.06 1.73
N ARG A 113 -5.69 21.40 2.30
CA ARG A 113 -5.53 20.66 3.56
C ARG A 113 -4.56 19.50 3.41
N VAL A 114 -4.67 18.74 2.31
CA VAL A 114 -3.71 17.67 1.99
C VAL A 114 -2.31 18.24 1.83
N LEU A 115 -2.14 19.32 1.04
CA LEU A 115 -0.82 19.93 0.82
C LEU A 115 -0.20 20.48 2.12
N GLN A 116 -1.00 21.06 3.01
CA GLN A 116 -0.52 21.51 4.33
C GLN A 116 0.01 20.36 5.18
N ASN A 117 -0.73 19.26 5.23
CA ASN A 117 -0.32 18.10 6.01
C ASN A 117 0.90 17.40 5.38
N LEU A 118 0.94 17.33 4.05
CA LEU A 118 2.04 16.75 3.29
C LEU A 118 3.33 17.58 3.40
N ASP A 119 3.24 18.92 3.30
CA ASP A 119 4.39 19.82 3.56
C ASP A 119 4.94 19.62 4.97
N GLY A 120 4.06 19.50 5.98
CA GLY A 120 4.44 19.19 7.35
C GLY A 120 5.15 17.84 7.48
N LEU A 121 4.55 16.79 6.92
CA LEU A 121 5.13 15.44 6.90
C LEU A 121 6.52 15.43 6.24
N VAL A 122 6.63 16.00 5.04
CA VAL A 122 7.90 16.00 4.28
C VAL A 122 8.98 16.78 5.04
N ARG A 123 8.66 17.94 5.61
CA ARG A 123 9.62 18.72 6.42
C ARG A 123 10.09 17.96 7.65
N GLU A 124 9.16 17.39 8.42
CA GLU A 124 9.49 16.66 9.64
C GLU A 124 10.29 15.39 9.36
N THR A 125 9.97 14.68 8.27
CA THR A 125 10.75 13.52 7.82
C THR A 125 12.14 13.92 7.39
N GLU A 126 12.28 14.89 6.48
CA GLU A 126 13.60 15.29 5.99
C GLU A 126 14.51 15.86 7.07
N ALA A 127 13.95 16.55 8.08
CA ALA A 127 14.70 17.05 9.22
C ALA A 127 15.33 15.94 10.07
N ARG A 128 14.81 14.71 9.97
CA ARG A 128 15.34 13.50 10.64
C ARG A 128 16.20 12.64 9.73
N LEU A 129 16.31 12.98 8.46
CA LEU A 129 17.14 12.26 7.51
C LEU A 129 18.48 12.99 7.41
N ASP A 130 19.53 12.29 7.82
CA ASP A 130 20.85 12.87 8.05
C ASP A 130 21.61 13.21 6.76
N SER A 131 21.19 12.67 5.61
CA SER A 131 21.87 12.85 4.34
C SER A 131 20.93 13.33 3.21
N PRO A 132 21.43 14.12 2.23
CA PRO A 132 20.68 14.51 1.04
C PRO A 132 20.15 13.33 0.23
N GLU A 133 20.90 12.24 0.16
CA GLU A 133 20.56 11.01 -0.56
C GLU A 133 19.35 10.34 0.07
N ARG A 134 19.31 10.22 1.40
CA ARG A 134 18.15 9.69 2.13
C ARG A 134 16.91 10.55 1.93
N ARG A 135 17.06 11.89 1.92
CA ARG A 135 15.95 12.82 1.65
C ARG A 135 15.42 12.68 0.23
N ARG A 136 16.32 12.51 -0.74
CA ARG A 136 15.94 12.27 -2.13
C ARG A 136 15.22 10.94 -2.27
N PHE A 137 15.78 9.87 -1.72
CA PHE A 137 15.15 8.55 -1.69
C PHE A 137 13.74 8.62 -1.10
N PHE A 138 13.56 9.27 0.05
CA PHE A 138 12.24 9.48 0.65
C PHE A 138 11.25 10.18 -0.31
N ARG A 139 11.65 11.29 -0.95
CA ARG A 139 10.78 12.01 -1.88
C ARG A 139 10.44 11.19 -3.11
N ASP A 140 11.41 10.50 -3.69
CA ASP A 140 11.23 9.66 -4.88
C ASP A 140 10.27 8.50 -4.57
N THR A 141 10.48 7.84 -3.42
CA THR A 141 9.63 6.74 -2.93
C THR A 141 8.20 7.22 -2.60
N LEU A 142 8.04 8.37 -1.93
CA LEU A 142 6.73 8.98 -1.67
C LEU A 142 6.01 9.38 -2.96
N MET A 143 6.71 9.98 -3.93
CA MET A 143 6.12 10.33 -5.22
C MET A 143 5.77 9.11 -6.06
N GLY A 144 6.53 8.01 -5.95
CA GLY A 144 6.19 6.73 -6.55
C GLY A 144 4.86 6.19 -6.03
N LEU A 145 4.66 6.19 -4.70
CA LEU A 145 3.40 5.80 -4.06
C LEU A 145 2.22 6.66 -4.54
N ILE A 146 2.41 7.98 -4.53
CA ILE A 146 1.39 8.96 -4.91
C ILE A 146 1.02 8.80 -6.39
N SER A 147 2.00 8.59 -7.25
CA SER A 147 1.77 8.40 -8.69
C SER A 147 1.03 7.11 -8.99
N ALA A 148 1.32 6.04 -8.23
CA ALA A 148 0.59 4.78 -8.32
C ALA A 148 -0.90 4.93 -7.97
N VAL A 149 -1.24 5.67 -6.90
CA VAL A 149 -2.64 5.97 -6.55
C VAL A 149 -3.36 6.70 -7.68
N VAL A 150 -2.69 7.70 -8.28
CA VAL A 150 -3.25 8.45 -9.41
C VAL A 150 -3.37 7.56 -10.65
N GLU A 151 -2.42 6.67 -10.90
CA GLU A 151 -2.47 5.72 -12.02
C GLU A 151 -3.63 4.72 -11.88
N ASP A 152 -3.88 4.17 -10.70
CA ASP A 152 -5.04 3.30 -10.45
C ASP A 152 -6.35 4.02 -10.77
N MET A 153 -6.47 5.28 -10.38
CA MET A 153 -7.62 6.12 -10.73
C MET A 153 -7.71 6.43 -12.22
N ASN A 154 -6.57 6.57 -12.90
CA ASN A 154 -6.55 6.77 -14.35
C ASN A 154 -7.04 5.53 -15.08
N LEU A 155 -6.66 4.33 -14.59
CA LEU A 155 -7.14 3.07 -15.11
C LEU A 155 -8.65 2.94 -14.91
N GLU A 156 -9.18 3.34 -13.74
CA GLU A 156 -10.63 3.39 -13.49
C GLU A 156 -11.37 4.37 -14.41
N ALA A 157 -10.89 5.60 -14.55
CA ALA A 157 -11.56 6.62 -15.35
C ALA A 157 -11.54 6.31 -16.86
N ARG A 158 -10.55 5.53 -17.32
CA ARG A 158 -10.42 5.09 -18.73
C ARG A 158 -11.15 3.79 -19.01
N ALA A 159 -11.36 2.95 -18.00
CA ALA A 159 -12.20 1.77 -18.11
C ALA A 159 -13.67 2.23 -18.18
N GLN A 160 -14.13 2.59 -19.38
CA GLN A 160 -15.54 2.77 -19.72
C GLN A 160 -16.29 1.43 -19.61
N ASP A 161 -16.45 0.91 -18.40
CA ASP A 161 -16.99 -0.41 -18.05
C ASP A 161 -16.21 -1.63 -18.58
N THR A 162 -15.12 -1.44 -19.33
CA THR A 162 -14.15 -2.49 -19.67
C THR A 162 -12.88 -2.31 -18.86
N LEU A 163 -12.92 -2.85 -17.64
CA LEU A 163 -11.74 -3.06 -16.82
C LEU A 163 -10.94 -4.23 -17.45
N VAL A 164 -9.64 -4.07 -17.67
CA VAL A 164 -8.79 -5.10 -18.32
C VAL A 164 -8.41 -6.17 -17.30
N SER A 165 -8.38 -7.45 -17.74
CA SER A 165 -8.04 -8.67 -17.00
C SER A 165 -7.01 -8.51 -15.88
N LEU A 166 -7.03 -9.41 -14.88
CA LEU A 166 -5.86 -9.67 -14.02
C LEU A 166 -4.67 -10.09 -14.87
N ALA A 167 -4.00 -9.14 -15.51
CA ALA A 167 -2.63 -9.33 -15.89
C ALA A 167 -1.80 -9.34 -14.59
N PRO A 168 -0.71 -10.11 -14.52
CA PRO A 168 0.29 -10.03 -13.44
C PRO A 168 0.98 -8.64 -13.34
N GLU A 169 0.50 -7.67 -14.12
CA GLU A 169 0.89 -6.28 -14.20
C GLU A 169 -0.11 -5.38 -13.46
N TYR A 170 -0.86 -5.89 -12.45
CA TYR A 170 -1.38 -4.98 -11.43
C TYR A 170 -0.13 -4.32 -10.82
N PRO A 171 0.16 -3.06 -11.18
CA PRO A 171 1.54 -2.68 -11.43
C PRO A 171 2.39 -2.78 -10.17
N ALA A 172 3.68 -2.58 -10.35
CA ALA A 172 4.60 -2.06 -9.36
C ALA A 172 4.12 -0.69 -8.76
N MET A 173 2.86 -0.62 -8.35
CA MET A 173 2.11 0.49 -7.81
C MET A 173 2.57 0.68 -6.38
N GLY A 174 3.71 1.34 -6.28
CA GLY A 174 4.24 1.91 -5.05
C GLY A 174 4.78 0.91 -4.06
N LEU A 175 5.67 -0.01 -4.48
CA LEU A 175 6.61 -0.66 -3.55
C LEU A 175 7.38 0.45 -2.81
N SER A 176 6.98 0.78 -1.59
CA SER A 176 7.46 2.04 -0.98
C SER A 176 7.04 2.24 0.46
N GLY A 177 5.90 1.68 0.88
CA GLY A 177 5.42 1.87 2.23
C GLY A 177 6.43 1.34 3.23
N GLN A 178 6.86 0.10 3.04
CA GLN A 178 7.83 -0.55 3.90
C GLN A 178 9.24 0.07 3.78
N GLU A 179 9.64 0.52 2.58
CA GLU A 179 10.92 1.20 2.37
C GLU A 179 11.02 2.50 3.17
N VAL A 180 9.97 3.32 3.18
CA VAL A 180 9.93 4.56 3.97
C VAL A 180 9.92 4.26 5.46
N LEU A 181 9.19 3.23 5.90
CA LEU A 181 9.22 2.81 7.30
C LEU A 181 10.62 2.40 7.75
N TRP A 182 11.36 1.67 6.91
CA TRP A 182 12.75 1.29 7.19
C TRP A 182 13.69 2.51 7.19
N LEU A 183 13.50 3.42 6.24
CA LEU A 183 14.24 4.67 6.18
C LEU A 183 14.06 5.51 7.45
N LEU A 184 12.82 5.62 7.95
CA LEU A 184 12.46 6.36 9.17
C LEU A 184 13.00 5.70 10.45
N GLN A 185 13.23 4.39 10.42
CA GLN A 185 13.89 3.64 11.50
C GLN A 185 15.41 3.78 11.48
N GLY A 186 15.98 4.53 10.53
CA GLY A 186 17.42 4.77 10.43
C GLY A 186 18.17 3.66 9.69
N ARG A 187 17.48 2.75 8.99
CA ARG A 187 18.14 1.68 8.22
C ARG A 187 19.03 2.26 7.12
N PRO A 188 20.21 1.67 6.85
CA PRO A 188 21.05 2.03 5.70
C PRO A 188 20.28 1.93 4.38
N LEU A 189 20.62 2.77 3.41
CA LEU A 189 19.96 2.73 2.09
C LEU A 189 20.33 1.44 1.36
N GLU A 190 21.56 0.96 1.55
CA GLU A 190 22.09 -0.26 0.98
C GLU A 190 21.25 -1.47 1.40
N ASP A 191 20.86 -1.54 2.67
CA ASP A 191 19.98 -2.59 3.19
C ASP A 191 18.59 -2.49 2.56
N ILE A 192 17.99 -1.29 2.55
CA ILE A 192 16.66 -1.08 1.95
C ILE A 192 16.65 -1.52 0.49
N LEU A 193 17.68 -1.15 -0.28
CA LEU A 193 17.81 -1.50 -1.69
C LEU A 193 18.06 -3.00 -1.90
N SER A 194 18.89 -3.62 -1.06
CA SER A 194 19.20 -5.05 -1.15
C SER A 194 18.00 -5.93 -0.86
N TYR A 195 17.13 -5.51 0.07
CA TYR A 195 15.93 -6.25 0.46
C TYR A 195 14.63 -5.73 -0.17
N ARG A 196 14.73 -4.82 -1.14
CA ARG A 196 13.58 -4.33 -1.92
C ARG A 196 12.70 -5.46 -2.49
N PRO A 197 13.22 -6.59 -3.01
CA PRO A 197 12.38 -7.71 -3.44
C PRO A 197 11.51 -8.28 -2.31
N VAL A 198 12.09 -8.48 -1.12
CA VAL A 198 11.39 -8.99 0.07
C VAL A 198 10.33 -8.01 0.55
N LEU A 199 10.69 -6.73 0.70
CA LEU A 199 9.77 -5.67 1.11
C LEU A 199 8.62 -5.52 0.11
N GLY A 200 8.94 -5.64 -1.18
CA GLY A 200 7.97 -5.55 -2.25
C GLY A 200 6.97 -6.71 -2.27
N LEU A 201 7.45 -7.94 -2.11
CA LEU A 201 6.59 -9.12 -1.99
C LEU A 201 5.72 -9.07 -0.72
N GLY A 202 6.28 -8.60 0.40
CA GLY A 202 5.52 -8.40 1.64
C GLY A 202 4.40 -7.35 1.48
N GLU A 203 4.68 -6.25 0.79
CA GLU A 203 3.67 -5.24 0.47
C GLU A 203 2.61 -5.78 -0.49
N GLN A 204 3.02 -6.48 -1.56
CA GLN A 204 2.10 -7.11 -2.50
C GLN A 204 1.17 -8.10 -1.81
N LEU A 205 1.71 -8.99 -0.98
CA LEU A 205 0.95 -9.97 -0.23
C LEU A 205 -0.06 -9.26 0.68
N ALA A 206 0.36 -8.27 1.45
CA ALA A 206 -0.53 -7.55 2.35
C ALA A 206 -1.71 -6.87 1.63
N ARG A 207 -1.51 -6.36 0.41
CA ARG A 207 -2.60 -5.76 -0.38
C ARG A 207 -3.58 -6.81 -0.89
N LEU A 208 -3.07 -7.94 -1.37
CA LEU A 208 -3.91 -9.04 -1.85
C LEU A 208 -4.74 -9.64 -0.70
N GLU A 209 -4.11 -9.84 0.46
CA GLU A 209 -4.76 -10.32 1.68
C GLU A 209 -5.86 -9.36 2.17
N ASP A 210 -5.70 -8.05 1.96
CA ASP A 210 -6.71 -7.06 2.29
C ASP A 210 -7.94 -7.17 1.36
N ASP A 211 -7.71 -7.32 0.06
CA ASP A 211 -8.78 -7.54 -0.92
C ASP A 211 -9.55 -8.85 -0.63
N VAL A 212 -8.82 -9.92 -0.28
CA VAL A 212 -9.40 -11.21 0.16
C VAL A 212 -10.27 -11.02 1.40
N LEU A 213 -9.76 -10.34 2.42
CA LEU A 213 -10.48 -10.09 3.68
C LEU A 213 -11.78 -9.31 3.43
N GLU A 214 -11.74 -8.29 2.57
CA GLU A 214 -12.90 -7.47 2.22
C GLU A 214 -14.01 -8.30 1.57
N VAL A 215 -13.67 -9.06 0.52
CA VAL A 215 -14.64 -9.91 -0.20
C VAL A 215 -15.15 -11.04 0.68
N TRP A 216 -14.27 -11.68 1.45
CA TRP A 216 -14.65 -12.75 2.37
C TRP A 216 -15.65 -12.26 3.43
N LYS A 217 -15.40 -11.10 4.05
CA LYS A 217 -16.34 -10.49 5.00
C LYS A 217 -17.70 -10.21 4.35
N ALA A 218 -17.72 -9.71 3.13
CA ALA A 218 -18.97 -9.47 2.41
C ALA A 218 -19.73 -10.78 2.18
N PHE A 219 -19.05 -11.90 1.87
CA PHE A 219 -19.67 -13.22 1.73
C PHE A 219 -20.20 -13.81 3.05
N GLN A 220 -19.59 -13.47 4.20
CA GLN A 220 -20.12 -13.87 5.50
C GLN A 220 -21.43 -13.16 5.84
N GLU A 221 -21.60 -11.92 5.36
CA GLU A 221 -22.83 -11.15 5.58
C GLU A 221 -23.96 -11.55 4.63
N THR A 222 -23.64 -11.98 3.40
CA THR A 222 -24.62 -12.42 2.41
C THR A 222 -24.03 -13.42 1.42
N PRO A 223 -24.75 -14.52 1.08
CA PRO A 223 -24.29 -15.47 0.08
C PRO A 223 -24.54 -15.02 -1.37
N ASP A 224 -25.35 -13.98 -1.59
CA ASP A 224 -25.70 -13.43 -2.89
C ASP A 224 -24.57 -12.59 -3.50
N GLU A 225 -24.08 -12.96 -4.68
CA GLU A 225 -22.91 -12.32 -5.29
C GLU A 225 -23.17 -10.86 -5.69
N ALA A 226 -24.36 -10.53 -6.20
CA ALA A 226 -24.69 -9.15 -6.57
C ALA A 226 -24.65 -8.21 -5.34
N SER A 227 -25.12 -8.70 -4.18
CA SER A 227 -25.04 -7.97 -2.92
C SER A 227 -23.60 -7.84 -2.39
N VAL A 228 -22.74 -8.83 -2.65
CA VAL A 228 -21.30 -8.75 -2.35
C VAL A 228 -20.64 -7.69 -3.23
N GLU A 229 -20.86 -7.74 -4.54
CA GLU A 229 -20.32 -6.76 -5.49
C GLU A 229 -20.69 -5.32 -5.13
N ALA A 230 -21.92 -5.08 -4.66
CA ALA A 230 -22.37 -3.75 -4.24
C ALA A 230 -21.72 -3.24 -2.94
N ARG A 231 -21.12 -4.13 -2.15
CA ARG A 231 -20.50 -3.81 -0.84
C ARG A 231 -19.00 -3.65 -0.90
N VAL A 232 -18.37 -4.40 -1.81
CA VAL A 232 -16.92 -4.41 -2.01
C VAL A 232 -16.50 -3.13 -2.73
N ASP A 233 -15.39 -2.55 -2.28
CA ASP A 233 -14.80 -1.38 -2.91
C ASP A 233 -14.50 -1.67 -4.39
N ARG A 234 -14.90 -0.76 -5.28
CA ARG A 234 -14.80 -0.91 -6.74
C ARG A 234 -13.38 -1.22 -7.25
N ARG A 235 -12.37 -0.96 -6.43
CA ARG A 235 -10.95 -1.12 -6.73
C ARG A 235 -10.40 -2.47 -6.30
N ASN A 236 -11.23 -3.25 -5.61
CA ASN A 236 -10.86 -4.57 -5.13
C ASN A 236 -10.48 -5.44 -6.32
N LEU A 237 -9.30 -6.03 -6.23
CA LEU A 237 -8.72 -6.80 -7.30
C LEU A 237 -9.61 -7.98 -7.70
N ILE A 238 -10.26 -8.62 -6.72
CA ILE A 238 -11.16 -9.75 -6.93
C ILE A 238 -12.42 -9.31 -7.67
N LEU A 239 -13.01 -8.18 -7.28
CA LEU A 239 -14.17 -7.62 -7.97
C LEU A 239 -13.85 -7.26 -9.42
N ARG A 240 -12.70 -6.62 -9.65
CA ARG A 240 -12.24 -6.30 -11.00
C ARG A 240 -12.01 -7.58 -11.80
N HIS A 241 -11.34 -8.57 -11.21
CA HIS A 241 -11.10 -9.86 -11.86
C HIS A 241 -12.38 -10.55 -12.33
N ALA A 242 -13.38 -10.62 -11.43
CA ALA A 242 -14.68 -11.22 -11.70
C ALA A 242 -15.33 -10.56 -12.94
N LYS A 243 -15.39 -9.23 -12.95
CA LYS A 243 -15.97 -8.46 -14.07
C LYS A 243 -15.20 -8.64 -15.38
N ASN A 244 -13.87 -8.69 -15.32
CA ASN A 244 -13.03 -8.62 -16.52
C ASN A 244 -12.94 -9.97 -17.23
N LEU A 245 -12.91 -11.05 -16.45
CA LEU A 245 -12.84 -12.40 -16.99
C LEU A 245 -14.21 -13.08 -17.11
N GLY A 246 -15.29 -12.40 -16.66
CA GLY A 246 -16.62 -12.99 -16.59
C GLY A 246 -16.69 -14.15 -15.59
N TRP A 247 -15.86 -14.10 -14.54
CA TRP A 247 -15.83 -15.10 -13.47
C TRP A 247 -16.81 -14.71 -12.38
N THR A 248 -17.26 -15.70 -11.61
CA THR A 248 -18.01 -15.43 -10.39
C THR A 248 -17.11 -14.76 -9.34
N MET A 249 -17.72 -14.03 -8.41
CA MET A 249 -16.99 -13.44 -7.29
C MET A 249 -16.29 -14.52 -6.45
N ARG A 250 -16.92 -15.70 -6.29
CA ARG A 250 -16.31 -16.85 -5.60
C ARG A 250 -15.09 -17.41 -6.33
N ALA A 251 -15.19 -17.64 -7.64
CA ALA A 251 -14.06 -18.15 -8.42
C ALA A 251 -12.87 -17.16 -8.43
N SER A 252 -13.18 -15.86 -8.45
CA SER A 252 -12.16 -14.82 -8.36
C SER A 252 -11.52 -14.73 -6.98
N LEU A 253 -12.29 -14.96 -5.90
CA LEU A 253 -11.78 -15.05 -4.54
C LEU A 253 -10.86 -16.26 -4.37
N GLU A 254 -11.28 -17.44 -4.87
CA GLU A 254 -10.47 -18.66 -4.86
C GLU A 254 -9.13 -18.48 -5.57
N GLU A 255 -9.14 -17.81 -6.73
CA GLU A 255 -7.91 -17.51 -7.47
C GLU A 255 -7.02 -16.51 -6.74
N ALA A 256 -7.58 -15.48 -6.09
CA ALA A 256 -6.81 -14.57 -5.26
C ALA A 256 -6.14 -15.31 -4.08
N CYS A 257 -6.85 -16.21 -3.40
CA CYS A 257 -6.27 -17.05 -2.35
C CYS A 257 -5.12 -17.94 -2.86
N ARG A 258 -5.22 -18.45 -4.10
CA ARG A 258 -4.15 -19.21 -4.75
C ARG A 258 -2.95 -18.33 -5.07
N VAL A 259 -3.17 -17.13 -5.61
CA VAL A 259 -2.09 -16.17 -5.91
C VAL A 259 -1.40 -15.71 -4.62
N SER A 260 -2.13 -15.46 -3.53
CA SER A 260 -1.57 -15.18 -2.21
C SER A 260 -0.57 -16.25 -1.77
N GLY A 261 -0.94 -17.54 -1.89
CA GLY A 261 -0.03 -18.63 -1.54
C GLY A 261 1.22 -18.71 -2.42
N VAL A 262 1.13 -18.34 -3.71
CA VAL A 262 2.31 -18.24 -4.60
C VAL A 262 3.23 -17.09 -4.18
N VAL A 263 2.66 -15.93 -3.84
CA VAL A 263 3.44 -14.75 -3.40
C VAL A 263 4.09 -15.03 -2.04
N GLU A 264 3.37 -15.67 -1.11
CA GLU A 264 3.92 -16.09 0.18
C GLU A 264 5.07 -17.09 0.01
N GLN A 265 4.91 -18.13 -0.82
CA GLN A 265 6.01 -19.07 -1.07
C GLN A 265 7.24 -18.37 -1.64
N ARG A 266 7.06 -17.48 -2.63
CA ARG A 266 8.18 -16.71 -3.19
C ARG A 266 8.84 -15.82 -2.14
N LEU A 267 8.04 -15.20 -1.26
CA LEU A 267 8.55 -14.40 -0.15
C LEU A 267 9.37 -15.25 0.82
N GLU A 268 8.92 -16.47 1.13
CA GLU A 268 9.67 -17.43 1.95
C GLU A 268 11.01 -17.82 1.31
N GLU A 269 11.03 -18.13 0.00
CA GLU A 269 12.24 -18.44 -0.75
C GLU A 269 13.26 -17.28 -0.70
N GLU A 270 12.82 -16.03 -0.90
CA GLU A 270 13.68 -14.84 -0.79
C GLU A 270 14.19 -14.63 0.65
N LEU A 271 13.37 -14.91 1.66
CA LEU A 271 13.73 -14.83 3.08
C LEU A 271 14.69 -15.93 3.54
N GLU A 272 14.70 -17.08 2.86
CA GLU A 272 15.69 -18.14 3.06
C GLU A 272 17.05 -17.76 2.48
N GLY A 273 17.07 -16.95 1.41
CA GLY A 273 18.29 -16.40 0.81
C GLY A 273 19.00 -15.34 1.64
N VAL A 274 18.41 -14.85 2.74
CA VAL A 274 19.01 -13.81 3.61
C VAL A 274 20.06 -14.43 4.54
N GLU A 275 21.34 -14.12 4.30
CA GLU A 275 22.48 -14.67 5.05
C GLU A 275 22.47 -14.27 6.54
N ASP A 276 22.12 -13.01 6.85
CA ASP A 276 22.05 -12.53 8.23
C ASP A 276 20.77 -13.03 8.93
N LYS A 277 20.94 -13.96 9.86
CA LYS A 277 19.84 -14.56 10.64
C LYS A 277 19.07 -13.55 11.50
N ALA A 278 19.71 -12.49 11.99
CA ALA A 278 19.03 -11.48 12.79
C ALA A 278 18.12 -10.62 11.90
N LEU A 279 18.66 -10.19 10.75
CA LEU A 279 17.91 -9.44 9.76
C LEU A 279 16.79 -10.27 9.13
N ALA A 280 17.05 -11.54 8.80
CA ALA A 280 16.05 -12.44 8.25
C ALA A 280 14.87 -12.69 9.22
N ARG A 281 15.11 -12.65 10.54
CA ARG A 281 14.04 -12.71 11.56
C ARG A 281 13.25 -11.41 11.62
N GLU A 282 13.92 -10.28 11.48
CA GLU A 282 13.26 -8.97 11.47
C GLU A 282 12.40 -8.80 10.22
N LEU A 283 12.94 -9.12 9.04
CA LEU A 283 12.21 -9.12 7.78
C LEU A 283 10.96 -9.99 7.87
N ARG A 284 11.09 -11.25 8.34
CA ARG A 284 9.95 -12.15 8.60
C ARG A 284 8.89 -11.50 9.50
N ARG A 285 9.29 -10.82 10.58
CA ARG A 285 8.33 -10.15 11.46
C ARG A 285 7.56 -9.05 10.74
N VAL A 286 8.24 -8.20 9.97
CA VAL A 286 7.64 -7.07 9.26
C VAL A 286 6.68 -7.55 8.17
N VAL A 287 7.09 -8.52 7.35
CA VAL A 287 6.31 -8.95 6.16
C VAL A 287 5.21 -9.94 6.49
N SER A 288 5.34 -10.75 7.56
CA SER A 288 4.39 -11.81 7.90
C SER A 288 3.27 -11.38 8.86
N PHE A 289 3.31 -10.18 9.44
CA PHE A 289 2.27 -9.76 10.41
C PHE A 289 0.88 -9.67 9.76
N PHE A 290 0.74 -8.98 8.62
CA PHE A 290 -0.58 -8.76 8.03
C PHE A 290 -1.22 -10.05 7.53
N PRO A 291 -0.50 -10.94 6.82
CA PRO A 291 -1.08 -12.23 6.43
C PRO A 291 -1.46 -13.10 7.64
N ALA A 292 -0.65 -13.10 8.71
CA ALA A 292 -1.02 -13.79 9.96
C ALA A 292 -2.28 -13.20 10.62
N TYR A 293 -2.48 -11.88 10.54
CA TYR A 293 -3.70 -11.22 11.00
C TYR A 293 -4.92 -11.63 10.17
N VAL A 294 -4.79 -11.71 8.85
CA VAL A 294 -5.90 -12.17 7.97
C VAL A 294 -6.23 -13.63 8.23
N ASP A 295 -5.23 -14.51 8.35
CA ASP A 295 -5.43 -15.92 8.73
C ASP A 295 -6.20 -16.08 10.04
N MET A 296 -5.93 -15.23 11.04
CA MET A 296 -6.66 -15.25 12.31
C MET A 296 -8.17 -14.92 12.12
N LEU A 297 -8.52 -14.07 11.16
CA LEU A 297 -9.89 -13.64 10.91
C LEU A 297 -10.65 -14.55 9.94
N VAL A 298 -9.96 -15.04 8.91
CA VAL A 298 -10.54 -15.76 7.76
C VAL A 298 -10.35 -17.28 7.89
N GLY A 299 -9.40 -17.71 8.73
CA GLY A 299 -8.84 -19.05 8.71
C GLY A 299 -7.71 -19.17 7.69
N THR A 300 -6.98 -20.29 7.74
CA THR A 300 -5.97 -20.65 6.73
C THR A 300 -6.66 -20.84 5.39
N HIS A 301 -6.55 -19.84 4.52
CA HIS A 301 -7.26 -19.76 3.24
C HIS A 301 -6.31 -19.82 2.04
N ARG A 302 -5.02 -19.54 2.29
CA ARG A 302 -3.96 -19.54 1.29
C ARG A 302 -3.68 -20.96 0.83
N VAL A 303 -3.61 -21.14 -0.49
CA VAL A 303 -3.32 -22.44 -1.11
C VAL A 303 -1.86 -22.42 -1.56
N PRO A 304 -0.99 -23.31 -1.02
CA PRO A 304 0.41 -23.37 -1.44
C PRO A 304 0.52 -23.55 -2.95
N ALA A 305 1.54 -22.95 -3.58
CA ALA A 305 1.77 -23.25 -4.98
C ALA A 305 2.06 -24.76 -5.12
N PRO A 306 1.61 -25.40 -6.20
CA PRO A 306 1.99 -26.79 -6.45
C PRO A 306 3.52 -26.89 -6.47
N ALA A 307 4.06 -27.90 -5.78
CA ALA A 307 5.50 -28.14 -5.75
C ALA A 307 6.06 -28.09 -7.17
N SER A 308 7.00 -27.17 -7.41
CA SER A 308 7.60 -27.01 -8.72
C SER A 308 8.26 -28.33 -9.13
N ALA A 309 7.98 -28.80 -10.34
CA ALA A 309 8.61 -30.00 -10.90
C ALA A 309 10.12 -29.80 -11.21
N SER A 310 10.83 -28.92 -10.48
CA SER A 310 12.27 -28.71 -10.62
C SER A 310 13.10 -29.61 -9.70
N SER A 311 12.46 -30.46 -8.87
CA SER A 311 13.16 -31.55 -8.17
C SER A 311 13.24 -32.82 -9.03
N ARG A 312 13.66 -32.72 -10.30
CA ARG A 312 14.27 -33.87 -10.96
C ARG A 312 15.74 -33.87 -10.56
N GLN A 313 16.06 -34.72 -9.60
CA GLN A 313 17.41 -35.21 -9.36
C GLN A 313 18.12 -35.38 -10.70
N ALA A 314 19.22 -34.65 -10.89
CA ALA A 314 20.16 -34.96 -11.96
C ALA A 314 20.51 -36.45 -11.83
N PRO A 315 20.39 -37.27 -12.89
CA PRO A 315 20.80 -38.65 -12.81
C PRO A 315 22.30 -38.68 -12.46
N ALA A 316 22.64 -39.44 -11.42
CA ALA A 316 24.01 -39.64 -10.99
C ALA A 316 24.87 -40.04 -12.20
N ALA A 317 25.95 -39.30 -12.43
CA ALA A 317 26.91 -39.62 -13.48
C ALA A 317 27.46 -41.03 -13.26
N PRO A 318 27.55 -41.88 -14.30
CA PRO A 318 28.08 -43.22 -14.15
C PRO A 318 29.56 -43.15 -13.77
N ALA A 319 29.93 -43.89 -12.73
CA ALA A 319 31.29 -44.06 -12.27
C ALA A 319 32.19 -44.56 -13.42
N ARG A 320 33.20 -43.76 -13.80
CA ARG A 320 34.31 -44.23 -14.63
C ARG A 320 35.05 -45.31 -13.85
N LYS A 321 35.00 -46.55 -14.34
CA LYS A 321 35.95 -47.58 -13.96
C LYS A 321 37.32 -47.18 -14.47
N ALA A 322 38.31 -47.19 -13.58
CA ALA A 322 39.72 -47.13 -13.92
C ALA A 322 40.10 -48.39 -14.72
N GLY A 323 40.79 -48.17 -15.82
CA GLY A 323 41.44 -49.15 -16.68
C GLY A 323 42.48 -48.42 -17.51
#